data_AF-A0A963RBD8-F1
#
_entry.id   AF-A0A963RBD8-F1
#
_cell.length_a   1.000
_cell.length_b   1.000
_cell.length_c   1.000
_cell.angle_alpha   90.00
_cell.angle_beta   90.00
_cell.angle_gamma   90.00
#
_symmetry.space_group_name_H-M   'P 1'
#
loop_
_entity.id
_entity.type
_entity.pdbx_description
1 polymer ?
#
loop_
_entity_poly.entity_id
_entity_poly.type
_entity_poly.pdbx_seq_one_letter_code
_entity_poly.pdbx_strand_id
1 'polypeptide(L)'
;GLMTSVLLAPDGKTVEAEAAHGTVTRHYREHQKGNATSTNPVASIFAWTRGLYYRGTFDETPEVVKFAETLERVCIETVESGKMTKDLALLIGPDQAWMTTEQFFEAIVVNLEAEMAKAA
;
A
#
# COMPACT_ATOMS: atom_id res chain seq x y z
N GLY A 1 3.87 8.46 -1.56
CA GLY A 1 4.28 7.21 -2.24
C GLY A 1 3.06 6.56 -2.86
N LEU A 2 2.57 7.11 -3.98
CA LEU A 2 1.31 6.69 -4.61
C LEU A 2 1.51 6.05 -5.99
N MET A 3 2.76 5.83 -6.42
CA MET A 3 3.07 5.33 -7.75
C MET A 3 3.73 3.96 -7.66
N THR A 4 3.18 3.02 -8.41
CA THR A 4 3.71 1.67 -8.62
C THR A 4 4.50 1.62 -9.92
N SER A 5 5.49 0.75 -9.99
CA SER A 5 6.16 0.35 -11.23
C SER A 5 5.87 -1.13 -11.48
N VAL A 6 5.54 -1.48 -12.71
CA VAL A 6 5.33 -2.87 -13.14
C VAL A 6 6.08 -3.08 -14.43
N LEU A 7 7.05 -3.98 -14.42
CA LEU A 7 7.78 -4.43 -15.59
C LEU A 7 7.14 -5.74 -16.10
N LEU A 8 6.59 -5.69 -17.31
CA LEU A 8 6.08 -6.86 -18.02
C LEU A 8 7.07 -7.28 -19.10
N ALA A 9 7.56 -8.52 -19.04
CA ALA A 9 8.43 -9.06 -20.07
C ALA A 9 7.66 -9.33 -21.38
N PRO A 10 8.35 -9.38 -22.55
CA PRO A 10 7.71 -9.63 -23.84
C PRO A 10 6.98 -10.98 -23.93
N ASP A 11 7.32 -11.94 -23.06
CA ASP A 11 6.66 -13.25 -23.01
C ASP A 11 5.22 -13.19 -22.43
N GLY A 12 4.84 -12.07 -21.82
CA GLY A 12 3.56 -11.87 -21.14
C GLY A 12 3.38 -12.73 -19.88
N LYS A 13 4.43 -13.39 -19.40
CA LYS A 13 4.41 -14.36 -18.30
C LYS A 13 5.34 -13.99 -17.14
N THR A 14 6.34 -13.16 -17.40
CA THR A 14 7.26 -12.68 -16.38
C THR A 14 6.91 -11.25 -16.00
N VAL A 15 6.65 -11.03 -14.71
CA VAL A 15 6.30 -9.72 -14.14
C VAL A 15 7.19 -9.40 -12.95
N GLU A 16 7.64 -8.16 -12.87
CA GLU A 16 8.29 -7.58 -11.69
C GLU A 16 7.49 -6.35 -11.26
N ALA A 17 7.25 -6.19 -9.96
CA ALA A 17 6.45 -5.12 -9.40
C ALA A 17 7.17 -4.51 -8.20
N GLU A 18 7.33 -3.19 -8.23
CA GLU A 18 8.03 -2.42 -7.21
C GLU A 18 7.32 -1.10 -6.90
N ALA A 19 7.69 -0.49 -5.78
CA ALA A 19 7.33 0.90 -5.52
C ALA A 19 8.25 1.81 -6.34
N ALA A 20 7.71 2.86 -6.97
CA ALA A 20 8.51 3.76 -7.80
C ALA A 20 9.50 4.65 -7.03
N HIS A 21 9.47 4.62 -5.69
CA HIS A 21 10.37 5.39 -4.84
C HIS A 21 11.53 4.53 -4.33
N GLY A 22 12.67 5.17 -4.04
CA GLY A 22 13.79 4.52 -3.37
C GLY A 22 13.54 4.24 -1.88
N THR A 23 14.61 3.99 -1.13
CA THR A 23 14.58 3.52 0.27
C THR A 23 14.18 4.58 1.32
N VAL A 24 13.81 5.80 0.90
CA VAL A 24 13.37 6.89 1.77
C VAL A 24 14.36 7.16 2.94
N THR A 25 15.66 7.22 2.62
CA THR A 25 16.77 7.27 3.59
C THR A 25 16.60 8.32 4.69
N ARG A 26 16.01 9.48 4.38
CA ARG A 26 15.74 10.53 5.36
C ARG A 26 14.86 10.04 6.51
N HIS A 27 13.77 9.33 6.19
CA HIS A 27 12.89 8.76 7.22
C HIS A 27 13.58 7.61 7.96
N TYR A 28 14.38 6.80 7.24
CA TYR A 28 15.15 5.74 7.88
C TYR A 28 16.13 6.27 8.95
N ARG A 29 16.79 7.41 8.72
CA ARG A 29 17.66 8.04 9.74
C ARG A 29 16.89 8.51 10.98
N GLU A 30 15.64 8.94 10.84
CA GLU A 30 14.80 9.29 11.99
C GLU A 30 14.36 8.04 12.75
N HIS A 31 13.98 6.98 12.03
CA HIS A 31 13.67 5.68 12.63
C HIS A 31 14.87 5.13 13.43
N GLN A 32 16.10 5.22 12.91
CA GLN A 32 17.31 4.78 13.63
C GLN A 32 17.55 5.53 14.95
N LYS A 33 17.02 6.75 15.10
CA LYS A 33 17.09 7.52 16.35
C LYS A 33 15.96 7.18 17.33
N GLY A 34 15.02 6.31 16.94
CA GLY A 34 13.81 6.01 17.71
C GLY A 34 12.68 7.00 17.52
N ASN A 35 12.78 7.91 16.54
CA ASN A 35 11.72 8.87 16.26
C ASN A 35 10.61 8.21 15.43
N ALA A 36 9.35 8.57 15.73
CA ALA A 36 8.22 8.18 14.90
C ALA A 36 8.35 8.77 13.49
N THR A 37 8.00 7.99 12.47
CA THR A 37 8.05 8.41 11.06
C THR A 37 6.68 8.34 10.41
N SER A 38 6.53 8.97 9.26
CA SER A 38 5.30 8.93 8.47
C SER A 38 5.64 8.72 6.98
N THR A 39 6.33 7.61 6.70
CA THR A 39 6.51 7.08 5.34
C THR A 39 5.20 6.46 4.88
N ASN A 40 4.75 6.84 3.68
CA ASN A 40 3.58 6.27 3.03
C ASN A 40 3.86 4.87 2.47
N PRO A 41 3.17 3.82 2.94
CA PRO A 41 3.42 2.46 2.51
C PRO A 41 2.58 2.01 1.30
N VAL A 42 1.66 2.84 0.78
CA VAL A 42 0.67 2.43 -0.23
C VAL A 42 1.35 1.87 -1.48
N ALA A 43 2.36 2.56 -2.04
CA ALA A 43 3.08 2.05 -3.20
C ALA A 43 3.78 0.70 -2.95
N SER A 44 4.32 0.48 -1.75
CA SER A 44 4.94 -0.80 -1.39
C SER A 44 3.92 -1.91 -1.18
N ILE A 45 2.75 -1.60 -0.62
CA ILE A 45 1.63 -2.54 -0.54
C ILE A 45 1.17 -2.91 -1.94
N PHE A 46 1.06 -1.92 -2.83
CA PHE A 46 0.61 -2.16 -4.19
C PHE A 46 1.62 -2.98 -5.01
N ALA A 47 2.93 -2.87 -4.74
CA ALA A 47 3.92 -3.77 -5.32
C ALA A 47 3.61 -5.24 -4.99
N TRP A 48 3.25 -5.54 -3.73
CA TRP A 48 2.83 -6.87 -3.32
C TRP A 48 1.51 -7.30 -3.97
N THR A 49 0.47 -6.46 -3.94
CA THR A 49 -0.83 -6.82 -4.53
C THR A 49 -0.74 -7.02 -6.03
N ARG A 50 0.07 -6.24 -6.75
CA ARG A 50 0.33 -6.46 -8.18
C ARG A 50 1.02 -7.80 -8.43
N GLY A 51 2.03 -8.16 -7.62
CA GLY A 51 2.64 -9.48 -7.69
C GLY A 51 1.63 -10.62 -7.49
N LEU A 52 0.77 -10.50 -6.47
CA LEU A 52 -0.29 -11.47 -6.18
C LEU A 52 -1.36 -11.53 -7.28
N TYR A 53 -1.74 -10.38 -7.83
CA TYR A 53 -2.71 -10.28 -8.91
C TYR A 53 -2.26 -11.06 -10.15
N TYR A 54 -1.01 -10.85 -10.59
CA TYR A 54 -0.47 -11.57 -11.75
C TYR A 54 -0.27 -13.05 -11.45
N ARG A 55 0.24 -13.41 -10.26
CA ARG A 55 0.34 -14.82 -9.84
C ARG A 55 -1.02 -15.50 -9.88
N GLY A 56 -2.04 -14.86 -9.32
CA GLY A 56 -3.40 -15.36 -9.29
C GLY A 56 -4.03 -15.52 -10.67
N THR A 57 -3.76 -14.55 -11.55
CA THR A 57 -4.19 -14.59 -12.96
C THR A 57 -3.54 -15.75 -13.72
N PHE A 58 -2.23 -15.96 -13.53
CA PHE A 58 -1.50 -17.02 -14.22
C PHE A 58 -1.84 -18.43 -13.71
N ASP A 59 -2.21 -18.56 -12.43
CA ASP A 59 -2.59 -19.84 -11.82
C ASP A 59 -4.09 -20.11 -11.87
N GLU A 60 -4.88 -19.22 -12.46
CA GLU A 60 -6.34 -19.29 -12.47
C GLU A 60 -6.95 -19.42 -11.05
N THR A 61 -6.39 -18.67 -10.08
CA THR A 61 -6.83 -18.63 -8.67
C THR A 61 -7.56 -17.30 -8.37
N PRO A 62 -8.86 -17.18 -8.71
CA PRO A 62 -9.61 -15.92 -8.59
C PRO A 62 -9.71 -15.39 -7.16
N GLU A 63 -9.60 -16.24 -6.14
CA GLU A 63 -9.55 -15.86 -4.74
C GLU A 63 -8.31 -15.03 -4.38
N VAL A 64 -7.15 -15.34 -4.99
CA VAL A 64 -5.91 -14.59 -4.80
C VAL A 64 -6.01 -13.23 -5.47
N VAL A 65 -6.58 -13.19 -6.68
CA VAL A 65 -6.86 -11.94 -7.41
C VAL A 65 -7.79 -11.05 -6.58
N LYS A 66 -8.89 -11.62 -6.09
CA LYS A 66 -9.86 -10.90 -5.26
C LYS A 66 -9.25 -10.35 -3.97
N PHE A 67 -8.36 -11.10 -3.32
CA PHE A 67 -7.64 -10.62 -2.14
C PHE A 67 -6.77 -9.41 -2.47
N ALA A 68 -5.99 -9.47 -3.56
CA ALA A 68 -5.15 -8.37 -4.00
C ALA A 68 -5.95 -7.10 -4.29
N GLU A 69 -7.04 -7.21 -5.05
CA GLU A 69 -7.94 -6.09 -5.35
C GLU A 69 -8.63 -5.54 -4.10
N THR A 70 -9.00 -6.40 -3.16
CA THR A 70 -9.60 -5.99 -1.88
C THR A 70 -8.63 -5.17 -1.06
N LEU A 71 -7.36 -5.59 -0.96
CA LEU A 71 -6.34 -4.84 -0.23
C LEU A 71 -6.04 -3.49 -0.90
N GLU A 72 -5.98 -3.42 -2.23
CA GLU A 72 -5.82 -2.14 -2.94
C GLU A 72 -6.98 -1.19 -2.64
N ARG A 73 -8.22 -1.69 -2.71
CA ARG A 73 -9.43 -0.92 -2.37
C ARG A 73 -9.41 -0.43 -0.94
N VAL A 74 -9.08 -1.29 0.02
CA VAL A 74 -8.99 -0.92 1.45
C VAL A 74 -7.98 0.22 1.67
N CYS A 75 -6.83 0.20 0.99
CA CYS A 75 -5.85 1.29 1.09
C CYS A 75 -6.43 2.63 0.62
N ILE A 76 -7.15 2.61 -0.51
CA ILE A 76 -7.80 3.81 -1.09
C ILE A 76 -8.88 4.32 -0.13
N GLU A 77 -9.81 3.46 0.28
CA GLU A 77 -10.90 3.80 1.20
C GLU A 77 -10.37 4.33 2.54
N THR A 78 -9.24 3.79 3.03
CA THR A 78 -8.59 4.29 4.25
C THR A 78 -8.15 5.75 4.07
N VAL A 79 -7.51 6.09 2.96
CA VAL A 79 -7.11 7.48 2.66
C VAL A 79 -8.32 8.39 2.48
N GLU A 80 -9.34 7.95 1.74
CA GLU A 80 -10.57 8.71 1.50
C GLU A 80 -11.38 8.94 2.78
N SER A 81 -11.27 8.05 3.78
CA SER A 81 -11.85 8.24 5.12
C SER A 81 -11.14 9.30 5.97
N GLY A 82 -10.09 9.94 5.45
CA GLY A 82 -9.31 10.96 6.14
C GLY A 82 -8.12 10.43 6.95
N LYS A 83 -7.93 9.10 6.99
CA LYS A 83 -6.77 8.47 7.64
C LYS A 83 -5.64 8.39 6.63
N MET A 84 -4.59 9.18 6.78
CA MET A 84 -3.51 9.23 5.80
C MET A 84 -2.16 9.59 6.43
N THR A 85 -1.08 9.30 5.71
CA THR A 85 0.28 9.71 6.10
C THR A 85 0.54 11.18 5.78
N LYS A 86 1.54 11.74 6.45
CA LYS A 86 1.94 13.15 6.38
C LYS A 86 2.16 13.67 4.97
N ASP A 87 2.73 12.88 4.07
CA ASP A 87 2.93 13.28 2.67
C ASP A 87 1.62 13.59 1.96
N LEU A 88 0.54 12.85 2.24
CA LEU A 88 -0.78 13.07 1.65
C LEU A 88 -1.53 14.22 2.32
N ALA A 89 -1.47 14.30 3.64
CA ALA A 89 -2.11 15.38 4.38
C ALA A 89 -1.60 16.77 3.95
N LEU A 90 -0.29 16.88 3.70
CA LEU A 90 0.33 18.11 3.20
C LEU A 90 -0.19 18.54 1.81
N LEU A 91 -0.72 17.62 1.00
CA LEU A 91 -1.34 17.95 -0.29
C LEU A 91 -2.76 18.54 -0.13
N ILE A 92 -3.44 18.22 0.98
CA ILE A 92 -4.79 18.71 1.28
C ILE A 92 -4.72 20.09 1.92
N GLY A 93 -3.89 20.27 2.94
CA GLY A 93 -3.75 21.55 3.63
C GLY A 93 -3.03 21.44 4.98
N PRO A 94 -2.68 22.59 5.59
CA PRO A 94 -1.91 22.63 6.84
C PRO A 94 -2.65 22.05 8.05
N ASP A 95 -3.98 22.08 8.02
CA ASP A 95 -4.83 21.64 9.14
C ASP A 95 -5.22 20.15 9.05
N GLN A 96 -4.85 19.46 7.97
CA GLN A 96 -5.18 18.05 7.78
C GLN A 96 -4.34 17.18 8.74
N ALA A 97 -5.03 16.43 9.60
CA ALA A 97 -4.39 15.46 10.48
C ALA A 97 -3.75 14.31 9.68
N TRP A 98 -2.66 13.76 10.21
CA TRP A 98 -1.93 12.65 9.63
C TRP A 98 -1.49 11.64 10.69
N MET A 99 -1.16 10.44 10.24
CA MET A 99 -0.80 9.29 11.07
C MET A 99 0.68 8.91 10.88
N THR A 100 1.31 8.34 11.92
CA THR A 100 2.62 7.69 11.74
C THR A 100 2.50 6.48 10.81
N THR A 101 3.65 5.98 10.34
CA THR A 101 3.70 4.78 9.51
C THR A 101 3.02 3.60 10.20
N GLU A 102 3.30 3.36 11.49
CA GLU A 102 2.68 2.23 12.22
C GLU A 102 1.17 2.43 12.37
N GLN A 103 0.72 3.64 12.72
CA GLN A 103 -0.70 3.95 12.88
C GLN A 103 -1.50 3.79 11.58
N PHE A 104 -0.92 4.20 10.45
CA PHE A 104 -1.57 4.04 9.15
C PHE A 104 -1.60 2.57 8.71
N PHE A 105 -0.54 1.79 8.97
CA PHE A 105 -0.54 0.35 8.75
C PHE A 105 -1.64 -0.35 9.57
N GLU A 106 -1.75 -0.02 10.86
CA GLU A 106 -2.78 -0.59 11.73
C GLU A 106 -4.20 -0.26 11.21
N ALA A 107 -4.42 0.96 10.75
CA ALA A 107 -5.70 1.35 10.15
C ALA A 107 -6.05 0.51 8.91
N ILE A 108 -5.07 0.20 8.06
CA ILE A 108 -5.25 -0.68 6.91
C ILE A 108 -5.58 -2.12 7.36
N VAL A 109 -4.86 -2.66 8.34
CA VAL A 109 -5.09 -4.02 8.87
C VAL A 109 -6.51 -4.16 9.42
N VAL A 110 -6.94 -3.24 10.28
CA VAL A 110 -8.30 -3.25 10.85
C VAL A 110 -9.37 -3.20 9.77
N ASN A 111 -9.19 -2.34 8.76
CA ASN A 111 -10.14 -2.22 7.65
C ASN A 111 -10.13 -3.48 6.77
N LEU A 112 -8.97 -4.07 6.51
CA LEU A 112 -8.84 -5.30 5.73
C LEU A 112 -9.51 -6.48 6.44
N GLU A 113 -9.25 -6.67 7.73
CA GLU A 113 -9.88 -7.74 8.53
C GLU A 113 -11.40 -7.62 8.53
N ALA A 114 -11.92 -6.40 8.68
CA ALA A 114 -13.36 -6.15 8.62
C ALA A 114 -13.96 -6.47 7.24
N GLU A 115 -13.27 -6.15 6.15
CA GLU A 115 -13.72 -6.48 4.80
C GLU A 115 -13.64 -7.98 4.51
N MET A 116 -12.56 -8.65 4.93
CA MET A 116 -12.38 -10.09 4.75
C MET A 116 -13.40 -10.90 5.55
N ALA A 117 -13.80 -10.43 6.73
CA ALA A 117 -14.83 -11.08 7.55
C ALA A 117 -16.23 -11.02 6.91
N LYS A 118 -16.53 -10.02 6.07
CA LYS A 118 -17.81 -9.94 5.33
C LYS A 118 -17.87 -10.89 4.14
N ALA A 119 -16.71 -11.32 3.65
CA ALA A 119 -16.58 -12.18 2.48
C ALA A 119 -16.55 -13.68 2.83
N ALA A 120 -16.48 -14.02 4.13
CA ALA A 120 -16.56 -15.38 4.68
C ALA A 120 -18.01 -15.78 4.96
#